data_AF-A0A8C8MHA0-F1
#
_entry.id   AF-A0A8C8MHA0-F1
#
_cell.length_a   1.000
_cell.length_b   1.000
_cell.length_c   1.000
_cell.angle_alpha   90.00
_cell.angle_beta   90.00
_cell.angle_gamma   90.00
#
_symmetry.space_group_name_H-M   'P 1'
#
loop_
_entity.id
_entity.type
_entity.pdbx_description
1 polymer ?
#
loop_
_entity_poly.entity_id
_entity_poly.type
_entity_poly.pdbx_seq_one_letter_code
_entity_poly.pdbx_strand_id
1 'polypeptide(L)'
;MALIRCCLLVVVLWIGVREGAGGEQMKQAQAPLIPHRPFIVVWNAPTESCRLRFKVDLDLSVFDIVANLNETLSGPNVTIFYHSHLGYYPYYASSGNPINGGLPQNQSLSKHLSKARADIDKLIPHKDFRGLGVIDWENWRPQWVRNWGSKDIYRNKSKEQIRKLHPDWPESKVENEAKEAFERAGQAFMNNTLLLAESRRPDGLWGFYLFPDCYNYGYKTHPHRYTGECPNVEHVRNDHLMWLWRESTALYPSVYLDYELKSSANTVKFVHYRVKEAMRIASIARTDFTLPVFVYSRPFYAYTFTVLSESDLVHTIGESAALGASGVVLWGSSEYARTQRNCLTVKKYIDGPLGHYVINVTSAAKLCSKALCKKNGKCVRKSLDSGAYLHLNPRFFHIRRNLGPRGPCFHVSGHLNNHDILDMKHKFTCQCYQGWTGVYCEMPQMPPLPPMSRPRDNSLLGDILVILSLHFSCLCVIMFLGLCLIIKCLIL
;
A
#
# COMPACT_ATOMS: atom_id res chain seq x y z
N MET A 1 14.58 32.82 51.61
CA MET A 1 13.56 33.14 50.57
C MET A 1 14.11 34.04 49.45
N ALA A 2 15.28 33.75 48.90
CA ALA A 2 15.79 34.43 47.69
C ALA A 2 16.38 33.47 46.64
N LEU A 3 16.64 32.20 47.00
CA LEU A 3 17.16 31.18 46.07
C LEU A 3 16.08 30.40 45.29
N ILE A 4 14.81 30.47 45.69
CA ILE A 4 13.72 29.73 45.01
C ILE A 4 13.18 30.50 43.78
N ARG A 5 13.47 31.81 43.67
CA ARG A 5 13.03 32.63 42.54
C ARG A 5 13.94 32.59 41.31
N CYS A 6 15.17 32.07 41.42
CA CYS A 6 16.10 32.00 40.28
C CYS A 6 15.97 30.69 39.48
N CYS A 7 15.62 29.58 40.12
CA CYS A 7 15.40 28.30 39.42
C CYS A 7 14.08 28.23 38.62
N LEU A 8 13.07 29.02 38.99
CA LEU A 8 11.80 29.09 38.26
C LEU A 8 11.85 29.97 37.00
N LEU A 9 12.86 30.82 36.85
CA LEU A 9 13.05 31.66 35.65
C LEU A 9 13.87 30.98 34.55
N VAL A 10 14.66 29.95 34.88
CA VAL A 10 15.44 29.17 33.90
C VAL A 10 14.64 27.99 33.32
N VAL A 11 13.66 27.46 34.07
CA VAL A 11 12.78 26.39 33.56
C VAL A 11 11.68 26.91 32.63
N VAL A 12 11.37 28.22 32.67
CA VAL A 12 10.35 28.84 31.80
C VAL A 12 10.92 29.30 30.44
N LEU A 13 12.25 29.24 30.24
CA LEU A 13 12.90 29.56 28.95
C LEU A 13 13.25 28.33 28.10
N TRP A 14 12.82 27.13 28.51
CA TRP A 14 12.93 25.89 27.72
C TRP A 14 11.58 25.23 27.39
N ILE A 15 10.50 26.00 27.46
CA ILE A 15 9.26 25.67 26.75
C ILE A 15 9.16 26.67 25.60
N GLY A 16 9.94 26.39 24.55
CA GLY A 16 9.74 27.02 23.25
C GLY A 16 8.33 26.66 22.79
N VAL A 17 7.43 27.64 22.89
CA VAL A 17 6.14 27.67 22.20
C VAL A 17 6.42 27.44 20.71
N ARG A 18 6.22 26.21 20.26
CA ARG A 18 6.17 25.87 18.84
C ARG A 18 4.72 26.00 18.38
N GLU A 19 4.21 27.23 18.41
CA GLU A 19 3.01 27.60 17.67
C GLU A 19 3.43 28.35 16.41
N GLY A 20 3.18 27.74 15.25
CA GLY A 20 3.34 28.38 13.95
C GLY A 20 3.92 27.48 12.87
N ALA A 21 3.03 26.72 12.20
CA ALA A 21 3.19 26.23 10.82
C ALA A 21 4.43 25.36 10.50
N GLY A 22 4.49 24.15 11.07
CA GLY A 22 5.30 23.07 10.53
C GLY A 22 4.42 21.83 10.37
N GLY A 23 3.72 21.71 9.24
CA GLY A 23 3.10 20.43 8.89
C GLY A 23 4.21 19.37 8.90
N GLU A 24 3.99 18.24 9.59
CA GLU A 24 4.91 17.10 9.55
C GLU A 24 5.29 16.86 8.09
N GLN A 25 6.59 16.98 7.79
CA GLN A 25 7.07 16.85 6.43
C GLN A 25 6.81 15.40 6.00
N MET A 26 5.82 15.21 5.12
CA MET A 26 5.47 13.89 4.61
C MET A 26 6.71 13.21 4.05
N LYS A 27 6.92 11.94 4.43
CA LYS A 27 7.98 11.11 3.88
C LYS A 27 7.88 11.11 2.35
N GLN A 28 9.04 11.20 1.68
CA GLN A 28 9.10 11.22 0.22
C GLN A 28 8.45 9.96 -0.37
N ALA A 29 7.82 10.11 -1.52
CA ALA A 29 7.29 9.00 -2.30
C ALA A 29 8.36 8.48 -3.27
N GLN A 30 8.27 7.21 -3.64
CA GLN A 30 9.02 6.70 -4.80
C GLN A 30 8.61 7.46 -6.08
N ALA A 31 9.56 7.63 -7.00
CA ALA A 31 9.30 8.20 -8.32
C ALA A 31 8.21 7.40 -9.06
N PRO A 32 7.42 8.05 -9.94
CA PRO A 32 6.30 7.39 -10.61
C PRO A 32 6.79 6.30 -11.55
N LEU A 33 6.05 5.18 -11.59
CA LEU A 33 6.37 4.02 -12.44
C LEU A 33 6.52 4.40 -13.92
N ILE A 34 5.64 5.28 -14.40
CA ILE A 34 5.74 5.87 -15.74
C ILE A 34 6.13 7.35 -15.57
N PRO A 35 7.21 7.83 -16.22
CA PRO A 35 7.64 9.22 -16.11
C PRO A 35 6.50 10.21 -16.35
N HIS A 36 6.37 11.20 -15.47
CA HIS A 36 5.35 12.24 -15.51
C HIS A 36 3.88 11.75 -15.40
N ARG A 37 3.66 10.52 -14.94
CA ARG A 37 2.32 10.00 -14.59
C ARG A 37 2.26 9.71 -13.08
N PRO A 38 1.87 10.70 -12.25
CA PRO A 38 1.85 10.55 -10.80
C PRO A 38 0.83 9.53 -10.30
N PHE A 39 -0.21 9.26 -11.10
CA PHE A 39 -1.24 8.27 -10.86
C PHE A 39 -1.52 7.52 -12.16
N ILE A 40 -1.55 6.17 -12.10
CA ILE A 40 -1.84 5.32 -13.25
C ILE A 40 -3.01 4.38 -12.98
N VAL A 41 -3.69 3.96 -14.04
CA VAL A 41 -4.71 2.91 -13.98
C VAL A 41 -4.21 1.72 -14.79
N VAL A 42 -4.14 0.56 -14.17
CA VAL A 42 -3.62 -0.67 -14.77
C VAL A 42 -4.76 -1.64 -15.00
N TRP A 43 -4.90 -2.16 -16.21
CA TRP A 43 -5.85 -3.22 -16.55
C TRP A 43 -5.24 -4.59 -16.27
N ASN A 44 -5.88 -5.37 -15.40
CA ASN A 44 -5.46 -6.71 -15.04
C ASN A 44 -6.64 -7.69 -15.15
N ALA A 45 -7.20 -7.81 -16.36
CA ALA A 45 -8.23 -8.78 -16.69
C ALA A 45 -7.85 -9.55 -17.96
N PRO A 46 -8.13 -10.86 -18.05
CA PRO A 46 -7.75 -11.71 -19.18
C PRO A 46 -8.70 -11.52 -20.38
N THR A 47 -8.65 -10.35 -21.03
CA THR A 47 -9.60 -9.97 -22.07
C THR A 47 -9.14 -10.27 -23.51
N GLU A 48 -8.00 -10.92 -23.68
CA GLU A 48 -7.44 -11.36 -24.99
C GLU A 48 -8.49 -12.03 -25.91
N SER A 49 -9.34 -12.88 -25.32
CA SER A 49 -10.37 -13.63 -26.03
C SER A 49 -11.41 -12.73 -26.70
N CYS A 50 -11.64 -11.50 -26.21
CA CYS A 50 -12.53 -10.55 -26.86
C CYS A 50 -12.08 -10.23 -28.28
N ARG A 51 -10.79 -9.95 -28.46
CA ARG A 51 -10.21 -9.68 -29.78
C ARG A 51 -10.07 -10.96 -30.61
N LEU A 52 -9.48 -12.01 -30.02
CA LEU A 52 -9.14 -13.23 -30.77
C LEU A 52 -10.38 -14.00 -31.24
N ARG A 53 -11.35 -14.21 -30.35
CA ARG A 53 -12.54 -15.05 -30.59
C ARG A 53 -13.72 -14.25 -31.12
N PHE A 54 -13.98 -13.07 -30.54
CA PHE A 54 -15.21 -12.31 -30.81
C PHE A 54 -15.01 -11.09 -31.69
N LYS A 55 -13.78 -10.79 -32.11
CA LYS A 55 -13.41 -9.62 -32.93
C LYS A 55 -13.85 -8.29 -32.31
N VAL A 56 -13.90 -8.24 -30.97
CA VAL A 56 -14.18 -7.03 -30.18
C VAL A 56 -12.86 -6.52 -29.62
N ASP A 57 -12.37 -5.39 -30.15
CA ASP A 57 -11.19 -4.72 -29.62
C ASP A 57 -11.58 -3.73 -28.51
N LEU A 58 -11.03 -3.92 -27.31
CA LEU A 58 -11.28 -3.04 -26.18
C LEU A 58 -10.53 -1.71 -26.30
N ASP A 59 -9.39 -1.69 -26.99
CA ASP A 59 -8.51 -0.54 -27.19
C ASP A 59 -8.29 0.33 -25.93
N LEU A 60 -7.65 -0.27 -24.91
CA LEU A 60 -7.39 0.37 -23.62
C LEU A 60 -6.43 1.57 -23.71
N SER A 61 -5.56 1.56 -24.72
CA SER A 61 -4.49 2.56 -24.90
C SER A 61 -5.02 3.99 -25.06
N VAL A 62 -6.26 4.09 -25.53
CA VAL A 62 -7.01 5.32 -25.81
C VAL A 62 -7.33 6.12 -24.53
N PHE A 63 -7.33 5.45 -23.37
CA PHE A 63 -7.82 6.00 -22.10
C PHE A 63 -6.73 6.17 -21.03
N ASP A 64 -5.46 6.21 -21.43
CA ASP A 64 -4.32 6.19 -20.50
C ASP A 64 -4.29 4.95 -19.56
N ILE A 65 -5.05 3.90 -19.89
CA ILE A 65 -5.06 2.64 -19.17
C ILE A 65 -3.86 1.80 -19.59
N VAL A 66 -3.01 1.46 -18.63
CA VAL A 66 -1.82 0.63 -18.82
C VAL A 66 -2.26 -0.82 -18.84
N ALA A 67 -1.94 -1.58 -19.89
CA ALA A 67 -2.29 -2.98 -20.01
C ALA A 67 -1.09 -3.79 -20.53
N ASN A 68 -1.02 -5.08 -20.19
CA ASN A 68 -0.08 -5.98 -20.84
C ASN A 68 -0.42 -6.13 -22.33
N LEU A 69 0.57 -6.51 -23.13
CA LEU A 69 0.31 -6.97 -24.49
C LEU A 69 -0.71 -8.12 -24.45
N ASN A 70 -1.68 -8.07 -25.36
CA ASN A 70 -2.80 -9.02 -25.43
C ASN A 70 -3.69 -9.07 -24.19
N GLU A 71 -3.60 -8.10 -23.26
CA GLU A 71 -4.49 -8.04 -22.09
C GLU A 71 -4.40 -9.34 -21.26
N THR A 72 -3.20 -9.88 -21.12
CA THR A 72 -2.91 -11.07 -20.32
C THR A 72 -2.68 -10.71 -18.86
N LEU A 73 -2.83 -11.69 -17.97
CA LEU A 73 -2.61 -11.53 -16.53
C LEU A 73 -1.12 -11.55 -16.13
N SER A 74 -0.23 -11.89 -17.05
CA SER A 74 1.22 -11.97 -16.83
C SER A 74 1.95 -11.29 -17.98
N GLY A 75 2.67 -10.21 -17.67
CA GLY A 75 3.39 -9.41 -18.65
C GLY A 75 4.22 -8.30 -18.00
N PRO A 76 4.84 -7.43 -18.82
CA PRO A 76 5.82 -6.46 -18.34
C PRO A 76 5.23 -5.33 -17.48
N ASN A 77 3.93 -5.05 -17.59
CA ASN A 77 3.28 -3.98 -16.82
C ASN A 77 2.72 -4.50 -15.48
N VAL A 78 2.12 -5.69 -15.50
CA VAL A 78 1.60 -6.37 -14.30
C VAL A 78 1.71 -7.88 -14.49
N THR A 79 2.18 -8.58 -13.46
CA THR A 79 2.14 -10.04 -13.40
C THR A 79 1.54 -10.46 -12.06
N ILE A 80 0.36 -11.09 -12.13
CA ILE A 80 -0.30 -11.68 -10.95
C ILE A 80 -0.01 -13.18 -10.86
N PHE A 81 0.38 -13.63 -9.68
CA PHE A 81 0.64 -15.03 -9.35
C PHE A 81 -0.46 -15.56 -8.44
N TYR A 82 -1.43 -16.27 -9.01
CA TYR A 82 -2.40 -17.02 -8.22
C TYR A 82 -1.72 -18.14 -7.41
N HIS A 83 -2.43 -18.64 -6.39
CA HIS A 83 -1.94 -19.68 -5.47
C HIS A 83 -1.35 -20.95 -6.14
N SER A 84 -1.72 -21.26 -7.39
CA SER A 84 -1.19 -22.40 -8.16
C SER A 84 0.03 -22.06 -9.04
N HIS A 85 0.43 -20.79 -9.15
CA HIS A 85 1.40 -20.31 -10.14
C HIS A 85 2.76 -19.91 -9.55
N LEU A 86 2.93 -19.93 -8.22
CA LEU A 86 4.18 -19.52 -7.58
C LEU A 86 4.59 -20.48 -6.47
N GLY A 87 5.55 -21.34 -6.81
CA GLY A 87 6.11 -22.29 -5.87
C GLY A 87 5.13 -23.40 -5.46
N TYR A 88 5.50 -24.15 -4.43
CA TYR A 88 4.62 -25.12 -3.80
C TYR A 88 3.87 -24.50 -2.62
N TYR A 89 3.01 -23.53 -2.91
CA TYR A 89 2.20 -22.89 -1.86
C TYR A 89 1.24 -23.93 -1.22
N PRO A 90 1.25 -24.08 0.12
CA PRO A 90 0.40 -25.04 0.82
C PRO A 90 -1.02 -24.51 1.04
N TYR A 91 -2.03 -25.31 0.72
CA TYR A 91 -3.43 -24.98 0.96
C TYR A 91 -4.33 -26.22 0.99
N TYR A 92 -5.56 -26.07 1.49
CA TYR A 92 -6.59 -27.11 1.38
C TYR A 92 -7.50 -26.86 0.18
N ALA A 93 -7.73 -27.90 -0.63
CA ALA A 93 -8.75 -27.88 -1.68
C ALA A 93 -10.16 -27.79 -1.08
N SER A 94 -11.17 -27.47 -1.89
CA SER A 94 -12.57 -27.42 -1.45
C SER A 94 -13.08 -28.74 -0.86
N SER A 95 -12.50 -29.88 -1.29
CA SER A 95 -12.77 -31.20 -0.72
C SER A 95 -12.15 -31.43 0.66
N GLY A 96 -11.37 -30.49 1.20
CA GLY A 96 -10.60 -30.64 2.44
C GLY A 96 -9.28 -31.39 2.27
N ASN A 97 -8.91 -31.78 1.05
CA ASN A 97 -7.64 -32.47 0.79
C ASN A 97 -6.45 -31.51 0.86
N PRO A 98 -5.34 -31.90 1.52
CA PRO A 98 -4.14 -31.06 1.59
C PRO A 98 -3.43 -31.06 0.23
N ILE A 99 -3.17 -29.86 -0.30
CA ILE A 99 -2.28 -29.64 -1.43
C ILE A 99 -0.97 -29.08 -0.88
N ASN A 100 0.16 -29.62 -1.35
CA ASN A 100 1.49 -29.22 -0.89
C ASN A 100 1.64 -29.30 0.64
N GLY A 101 1.01 -30.27 1.30
CA GLY A 101 1.01 -30.42 2.77
C GLY A 101 -0.09 -29.66 3.51
N GLY A 102 -0.88 -28.82 2.82
CA GLY A 102 -2.06 -28.12 3.36
C GLY A 102 -1.75 -26.93 4.28
N LEU A 103 -0.71 -27.04 5.08
CA LEU A 103 -0.27 -26.05 6.07
C LEU A 103 1.17 -25.57 5.77
N PRO A 104 1.52 -24.31 6.08
CA PRO A 104 2.88 -23.81 5.89
C PRO A 104 3.92 -24.61 6.67
N GLN A 105 3.62 -25.03 7.91
CA GLN A 105 4.53 -25.85 8.72
C GLN A 105 4.71 -27.29 8.21
N ASN A 106 3.93 -27.73 7.21
CA ASN A 106 4.01 -29.07 6.61
C ASN A 106 4.66 -29.10 5.24
N GLN A 107 5.13 -27.95 4.75
CA GLN A 107 5.80 -27.87 3.45
C GLN A 107 7.27 -27.47 3.62
N SER A 108 8.13 -28.12 2.83
CA SER A 108 9.52 -27.75 2.69
C SER A 108 9.65 -26.38 2.01
N LEU A 109 10.08 -25.39 2.78
CA LEU A 109 10.36 -24.04 2.28
C LEU A 109 11.40 -24.06 1.15
N SER A 110 12.45 -24.88 1.24
CA SER A 110 13.47 -24.98 0.19
C SER A 110 12.90 -25.49 -1.14
N LYS A 111 12.04 -26.53 -1.11
CA LYS A 111 11.35 -27.00 -2.32
C LYS A 111 10.41 -25.94 -2.88
N HIS A 112 9.68 -25.23 -2.01
CA HIS A 112 8.82 -24.12 -2.42
C HIS A 112 9.62 -23.04 -3.15
N LEU A 113 10.72 -22.55 -2.56
CA LEU A 113 11.53 -21.48 -3.12
C LEU A 113 12.23 -21.90 -4.43
N SER A 114 12.68 -23.15 -4.53
CA SER A 114 13.26 -23.69 -5.77
C SER A 114 12.25 -23.67 -6.92
N LYS A 115 11.01 -24.08 -6.64
CA LYS A 115 9.91 -24.03 -7.62
C LYS A 115 9.50 -22.58 -7.94
N ALA A 116 9.38 -21.73 -6.93
CA ALA A 116 9.01 -20.32 -7.08
C ALA A 116 10.02 -19.57 -7.96
N ARG A 117 11.32 -19.86 -7.81
CA ARG A 117 12.38 -19.30 -8.67
C ARG A 117 12.13 -19.62 -10.15
N ALA A 118 11.86 -20.90 -10.45
CA ALA A 118 11.58 -21.34 -11.82
C ALA A 118 10.29 -20.70 -12.36
N ASP A 119 9.27 -20.54 -11.53
CA ASP A 119 8.00 -19.90 -11.90
C ASP A 119 8.16 -18.43 -12.23
N ILE A 120 8.88 -17.66 -11.41
CA ILE A 120 9.20 -16.25 -11.67
C ILE A 120 9.99 -16.12 -12.97
N ASP A 121 10.97 -17.01 -13.19
CA ASP A 121 11.78 -16.98 -14.41
C ASP A 121 10.98 -17.31 -15.67
N LYS A 122 9.98 -18.18 -15.56
CA LYS A 122 9.08 -18.52 -16.65
C LYS A 122 8.06 -17.41 -16.94
N LEU A 123 7.41 -16.86 -15.91
CA LEU A 123 6.30 -15.92 -16.07
C LEU A 123 6.76 -14.48 -16.30
N ILE A 124 7.96 -14.12 -15.83
CA ILE A 124 8.55 -12.79 -16.03
C ILE A 124 9.93 -12.99 -16.67
N PRO A 125 10.03 -13.30 -17.96
CA PRO A 125 11.33 -13.60 -18.60
C PRO A 125 12.31 -12.42 -18.56
N HIS A 126 11.79 -11.18 -18.61
CA HIS A 126 12.58 -9.94 -18.56
C HIS A 126 13.18 -9.71 -17.16
N LYS A 127 14.51 -9.63 -17.06
CA LYS A 127 15.23 -9.45 -15.78
C LYS A 127 15.11 -8.03 -15.23
N ASP A 128 14.98 -7.06 -16.12
CA ASP A 128 14.77 -5.63 -15.88
C ASP A 128 13.27 -5.27 -15.68
N PHE A 129 12.46 -6.24 -15.26
CA PHE A 129 11.05 -6.03 -14.97
C PHE A 129 10.84 -4.93 -13.93
N ARG A 130 10.07 -3.90 -14.30
CA ARG A 130 9.69 -2.76 -13.44
C ARG A 130 8.20 -2.72 -13.10
N GLY A 131 7.43 -3.70 -13.58
CA GLY A 131 5.98 -3.74 -13.43
C GLY A 131 5.53 -4.15 -12.03
N LEU A 132 4.21 -4.32 -11.91
CA LEU A 132 3.56 -4.79 -10.68
C LEU A 132 3.71 -6.31 -10.55
N GLY A 133 4.46 -6.79 -9.55
CA GLY A 133 4.60 -8.20 -9.19
C GLY A 133 3.64 -8.56 -8.05
N VAL A 134 2.46 -9.09 -8.38
CA VAL A 134 1.39 -9.28 -7.40
C VAL A 134 1.27 -10.75 -7.03
N ILE A 135 1.44 -11.08 -5.75
CA ILE A 135 1.26 -12.45 -5.24
C ILE A 135 -0.16 -12.57 -4.65
N ASP A 136 -0.98 -13.41 -5.26
CA ASP A 136 -2.39 -13.58 -4.91
C ASP A 136 -2.62 -14.90 -4.15
N TRP A 137 -2.29 -14.86 -2.87
CA TRP A 137 -2.40 -15.98 -1.94
C TRP A 137 -3.50 -15.72 -0.92
N GLU A 138 -4.71 -16.19 -1.25
CA GLU A 138 -5.88 -15.92 -0.43
C GLU A 138 -6.26 -17.05 0.52
N ASN A 139 -5.69 -18.25 0.38
CA ASN A 139 -6.18 -19.45 1.05
C ASN A 139 -6.16 -19.33 2.58
N TRP A 140 -5.04 -18.87 3.16
CA TRP A 140 -4.89 -18.58 4.60
C TRP A 140 -4.38 -17.15 4.84
N ARG A 141 -4.33 -16.72 6.10
CA ARG A 141 -3.73 -15.45 6.54
C ARG A 141 -2.55 -15.75 7.45
N PRO A 142 -1.45 -14.98 7.42
CA PRO A 142 -0.28 -15.26 8.24
C PRO A 142 -0.53 -15.09 9.75
N GLN A 143 -1.59 -14.38 10.13
CA GLN A 143 -2.02 -14.24 11.52
C GLN A 143 -3.13 -15.25 11.81
N TRP A 144 -2.92 -16.11 12.80
CA TRP A 144 -3.83 -17.17 13.26
C TRP A 144 -5.26 -16.66 13.43
N VAL A 145 -5.42 -15.52 14.11
CA VAL A 145 -6.72 -14.94 14.45
C VAL A 145 -7.54 -14.52 13.24
N ARG A 146 -6.91 -14.32 12.07
CA ARG A 146 -7.57 -13.95 10.81
C ARG A 146 -8.02 -15.16 9.97
N ASN A 147 -7.75 -16.38 10.44
CA ASN A 147 -8.19 -17.63 9.78
C ASN A 147 -9.53 -18.13 10.35
N TRP A 148 -10.57 -17.32 10.19
CA TRP A 148 -11.95 -17.64 10.61
C TRP A 148 -12.83 -18.02 9.39
N GLY A 149 -14.07 -18.44 9.67
CA GLY A 149 -15.03 -18.85 8.64
C GLY A 149 -14.52 -20.06 7.86
N SER A 150 -14.52 -19.99 6.53
CA SER A 150 -13.99 -21.08 5.68
C SER A 150 -12.50 -21.36 5.87
N LYS A 151 -11.76 -20.44 6.51
CA LYS A 151 -10.32 -20.61 6.83
C LYS A 151 -10.08 -21.29 8.17
N ASP A 152 -11.13 -21.63 8.92
CA ASP A 152 -10.97 -22.30 10.22
C ASP A 152 -10.31 -23.68 10.10
N ILE A 153 -10.41 -24.31 8.92
CA ILE A 153 -9.70 -25.55 8.59
C ILE A 153 -8.19 -25.46 8.88
N TYR A 154 -7.54 -24.31 8.65
CA TYR A 154 -6.11 -24.14 8.91
C TYR A 154 -5.80 -24.20 10.41
N ARG A 155 -6.68 -23.63 11.25
CA ARG A 155 -6.55 -23.72 12.71
C ARG A 155 -6.78 -25.14 13.19
N ASN A 156 -7.86 -25.76 12.73
CA ASN A 156 -8.23 -27.13 13.14
C ASN A 156 -7.19 -28.16 12.74
N LYS A 157 -6.67 -28.09 11.51
CA LYS A 157 -5.64 -29.02 11.02
C LYS A 157 -4.29 -28.80 11.69
N SER A 158 -3.94 -27.56 12.04
CA SER A 158 -2.75 -27.28 12.85
C SER A 158 -2.88 -27.92 14.24
N LYS A 159 -4.03 -27.76 14.91
CA LYS A 159 -4.27 -28.40 16.22
C LYS A 159 -4.29 -29.93 16.13
N GLU A 160 -4.93 -30.50 15.10
CA GLU A 160 -4.97 -31.95 14.88
C GLU A 160 -3.56 -32.55 14.80
N GLN A 161 -2.63 -31.88 14.12
CA GLN A 161 -1.24 -32.32 14.03
C GLN A 161 -0.53 -32.32 15.38
N ILE A 162 -0.72 -31.26 16.18
CA ILE A 162 -0.12 -31.19 17.52
C ILE A 162 -0.71 -32.27 18.44
N ARG A 163 -2.03 -32.52 18.40
CA ARG A 163 -2.66 -33.60 19.18
C ARG A 163 -2.13 -34.98 18.82
N LYS A 164 -1.83 -35.24 17.55
CA LYS A 164 -1.24 -36.52 17.13
C LYS A 164 0.16 -36.75 17.71
N LEU A 165 0.94 -35.68 17.85
CA LEU A 165 2.30 -35.75 18.42
C LEU A 165 2.28 -35.75 19.95
N HIS A 166 1.27 -35.12 20.56
CA HIS A 166 1.15 -34.96 22.00
C HIS A 166 -0.29 -35.25 22.47
N PRO A 167 -0.71 -36.53 22.55
CA PRO A 167 -2.10 -36.91 22.86
C PRO A 167 -2.57 -36.46 24.25
N ASP A 168 -1.65 -36.38 25.21
CA ASP A 168 -1.95 -36.08 26.62
C ASP A 168 -1.87 -34.58 26.95
N TRP A 169 -1.56 -33.71 25.97
CA TRP A 169 -1.46 -32.28 26.23
C TRP A 169 -2.84 -31.63 26.43
N PRO A 170 -2.96 -30.66 27.35
CA PRO A 170 -4.19 -29.89 27.50
C PRO A 170 -4.43 -29.05 26.23
N GLU A 171 -5.72 -28.84 25.89
CA GLU A 171 -6.14 -28.13 24.68
C GLU A 171 -5.53 -26.72 24.56
N SER A 172 -5.36 -26.00 25.68
CA SER A 172 -4.74 -24.67 25.68
C SER A 172 -3.29 -24.70 25.19
N LYS A 173 -2.53 -25.73 25.57
CA LYS A 173 -1.14 -25.92 25.14
C LYS A 173 -1.08 -26.36 23.67
N VAL A 174 -1.99 -27.23 23.24
CA VAL A 174 -2.14 -27.65 21.84
C VAL A 174 -2.42 -26.44 20.95
N GLU A 175 -3.35 -25.57 21.35
CA GLU A 175 -3.70 -24.38 20.58
C GLU A 175 -2.55 -23.38 20.51
N ASN A 176 -1.85 -23.13 21.63
CA ASN A 176 -0.71 -22.20 21.62
C ASN A 176 0.42 -22.70 20.71
N GLU A 177 0.79 -23.98 20.81
CA GLU A 177 1.82 -24.58 19.95
C GLU A 177 1.40 -24.56 18.46
N ALA A 178 0.15 -24.92 18.17
CA ALA A 178 -0.38 -24.90 16.80
C ALA A 178 -0.35 -23.49 16.20
N LYS A 179 -0.70 -22.47 17.00
CA LYS A 179 -0.62 -21.07 16.61
C LYS A 179 0.82 -20.67 16.31
N GLU A 180 1.75 -20.90 17.24
CA GLU A 180 3.14 -20.50 17.08
C GLU A 180 3.80 -21.17 15.87
N ALA A 181 3.57 -22.47 15.67
CA ALA A 181 4.08 -23.20 14.51
C ALA A 181 3.51 -22.65 13.19
N PHE A 182 2.20 -22.39 13.15
CA PHE A 182 1.53 -21.88 11.96
C PHE A 182 1.99 -20.46 11.59
N GLU A 183 2.00 -19.52 12.54
CA GLU A 183 2.38 -18.13 12.28
C GLU A 183 3.87 -18.03 11.90
N ARG A 184 4.75 -18.78 12.58
CA ARG A 184 6.19 -18.82 12.26
C ARG A 184 6.44 -19.35 10.85
N ALA A 185 5.78 -20.44 10.48
CA ALA A 185 5.92 -21.00 9.14
C ALA A 185 5.28 -20.09 8.08
N GLY A 186 4.10 -19.54 8.35
CA GLY A 186 3.42 -18.59 7.46
C GLY A 186 4.27 -17.35 7.16
N GLN A 187 4.88 -16.77 8.20
CA GLN A 187 5.83 -15.67 8.07
C GLN A 187 7.04 -16.07 7.21
N ALA A 188 7.66 -17.23 7.48
CA ALA A 188 8.80 -17.71 6.71
C ALA A 188 8.46 -17.91 5.23
N PHE A 189 7.31 -18.51 4.92
CA PHE A 189 6.84 -18.70 3.54
C PHE A 189 6.62 -17.37 2.81
N MET A 190 5.85 -16.46 3.40
CA MET A 190 5.52 -15.20 2.73
C MET A 190 6.75 -14.31 2.55
N ASN A 191 7.58 -14.19 3.60
CA ASN A 191 8.76 -13.33 3.57
C ASN A 191 9.82 -13.84 2.58
N ASN A 192 10.21 -15.12 2.68
CA ASN A 192 11.26 -15.65 1.80
C ASN A 192 10.85 -15.67 0.33
N THR A 193 9.54 -15.79 0.04
CA THR A 193 9.05 -15.70 -1.34
C THR A 193 9.10 -14.28 -1.89
N LEU A 194 8.81 -13.26 -1.08
CA LEU A 194 9.01 -11.85 -1.48
C LEU A 194 10.48 -11.55 -1.72
N LEU A 195 11.35 -11.91 -0.77
CA LEU A 195 12.81 -11.73 -0.90
C LEU A 195 13.35 -12.42 -2.15
N LEU A 196 12.89 -13.64 -2.43
CA LEU A 196 13.25 -14.32 -3.66
C LEU A 196 12.76 -13.54 -4.88
N ALA A 197 11.51 -13.09 -4.90
CA ALA A 197 10.94 -12.35 -6.02
C ALA A 197 11.70 -11.05 -6.32
N GLU A 198 11.98 -10.25 -5.29
CA GLU A 198 12.79 -9.04 -5.38
C GLU A 198 14.21 -9.36 -5.87
N SER A 199 14.89 -10.37 -5.30
CA SER A 199 16.24 -10.77 -5.75
C SER A 199 16.28 -11.19 -7.23
N ARG A 200 15.18 -11.75 -7.75
CA ARG A 200 15.07 -12.18 -9.15
C ARG A 200 14.73 -11.00 -10.05
N ARG A 201 13.90 -10.06 -9.62
CA ARG A 201 13.45 -8.88 -10.37
C ARG A 201 13.51 -7.65 -9.45
N PRO A 202 14.69 -7.04 -9.28
CA PRO A 202 14.95 -6.04 -8.24
C PRO A 202 14.20 -4.73 -8.44
N ASP A 203 13.91 -4.35 -9.69
CA ASP A 203 13.13 -3.17 -10.00
C ASP A 203 11.60 -3.43 -9.95
N GLY A 204 11.19 -4.67 -9.67
CA GLY A 204 9.79 -5.08 -9.61
C GLY A 204 9.08 -4.55 -8.37
N LEU A 205 7.80 -4.20 -8.54
CA LEU A 205 6.95 -3.73 -7.46
C LEU A 205 6.22 -4.92 -6.83
N TRP A 206 6.85 -5.59 -5.87
CA TRP A 206 6.42 -6.83 -5.25
C TRP A 206 5.57 -6.60 -4.00
N GLY A 207 4.50 -7.37 -3.88
CA GLY A 207 3.62 -7.36 -2.72
C GLY A 207 2.48 -8.37 -2.84
N PHE A 208 1.79 -8.61 -1.73
CA PHE A 208 0.63 -9.50 -1.70
C PHE A 208 -0.67 -8.75 -1.98
N TYR A 209 -1.49 -9.29 -2.87
CA TYR A 209 -2.88 -8.85 -3.03
C TYR A 209 -3.63 -8.91 -1.70
N LEU A 210 -4.59 -7.99 -1.52
CA LEU A 210 -5.43 -7.77 -0.34
C LEU A 210 -4.75 -7.04 0.83
N PHE A 211 -3.41 -7.03 0.91
CA PHE A 211 -2.73 -6.48 2.07
C PHE A 211 -2.33 -4.99 1.92
N PRO A 212 -2.50 -4.17 2.98
CA PRO A 212 -3.22 -4.49 4.22
C PRO A 212 -4.74 -4.54 4.02
N ASP A 213 -5.41 -5.32 4.87
CA ASP A 213 -6.87 -5.30 4.97
C ASP A 213 -7.30 -4.51 6.21
N CYS A 214 -8.37 -3.74 6.04
CA CYS A 214 -9.00 -2.90 7.06
C CYS A 214 -10.11 -3.64 7.81
N TYR A 215 -10.66 -4.72 7.23
CA TYR A 215 -11.80 -5.48 7.75
C TYR A 215 -13.03 -4.63 8.13
N ASN A 216 -13.23 -3.49 7.45
CA ASN A 216 -14.37 -2.59 7.63
C ASN A 216 -15.66 -3.06 6.93
N TYR A 217 -16.01 -4.34 7.06
CA TYR A 217 -17.19 -4.92 6.39
C TYR A 217 -18.52 -4.67 7.12
N GLY A 218 -18.51 -3.80 8.16
CA GLY A 218 -19.67 -3.53 9.01
C GLY A 218 -20.87 -2.88 8.30
N TYR A 219 -20.71 -2.42 7.05
CA TYR A 219 -21.83 -1.94 6.23
C TYR A 219 -22.88 -3.01 5.99
N LYS A 220 -22.50 -4.30 6.00
CA LYS A 220 -23.42 -5.43 5.80
C LYS A 220 -24.40 -5.62 6.96
N THR A 221 -23.96 -5.31 8.17
CA THR A 221 -24.73 -5.57 9.39
C THR A 221 -25.34 -4.30 9.98
N HIS A 222 -24.66 -3.15 9.85
CA HIS A 222 -25.03 -1.90 10.50
C HIS A 222 -24.94 -0.68 9.55
N PRO A 223 -25.63 -0.68 8.39
CA PRO A 223 -25.43 0.32 7.33
C PRO A 223 -25.70 1.77 7.79
N HIS A 224 -26.65 1.99 8.71
CA HIS A 224 -26.99 3.34 9.19
C HIS A 224 -25.97 3.93 10.18
N ARG A 225 -25.22 3.09 10.89
CA ARG A 225 -24.18 3.50 11.86
C ARG A 225 -22.77 3.32 11.31
N TYR A 226 -22.65 2.96 10.03
CA TYR A 226 -21.39 2.65 9.40
C TYR A 226 -20.55 3.92 9.16
N THR A 227 -19.38 3.95 9.80
CA THR A 227 -18.39 5.05 9.68
C THR A 227 -17.37 4.79 8.58
N GLY A 228 -17.12 3.52 8.23
CA GLY A 228 -16.05 3.11 7.32
C GLY A 228 -14.74 2.78 8.01
N GLU A 229 -14.54 3.22 9.26
CA GLU A 229 -13.29 3.05 9.99
C GLU A 229 -12.86 1.58 10.08
N CYS A 230 -11.55 1.36 9.98
CA CYS A 230 -10.99 0.07 10.35
C CYS A 230 -11.19 -0.12 11.86
N PRO A 231 -11.64 -1.30 12.33
CA PRO A 231 -11.68 -1.56 13.75
C PRO A 231 -10.28 -1.35 14.38
N ASN A 232 -10.20 -0.73 15.56
CA ASN A 232 -8.93 -0.39 16.21
C ASN A 232 -7.94 -1.56 16.32
N VAL A 233 -8.46 -2.77 16.55
CA VAL A 233 -7.65 -4.00 16.62
C VAL A 233 -6.95 -4.32 15.30
N GLU A 234 -7.50 -3.90 14.15
CA GLU A 234 -6.92 -4.16 12.84
C GLU A 234 -5.71 -3.29 12.55
N HIS A 235 -5.65 -2.06 13.08
CA HIS A 235 -4.43 -1.25 13.03
C HIS A 235 -3.28 -1.95 13.75
N VAL A 236 -3.51 -2.45 14.96
CA VAL A 236 -2.51 -3.20 15.75
C VAL A 236 -2.11 -4.49 15.05
N ARG A 237 -3.07 -5.24 14.49
CA ARG A 237 -2.79 -6.46 13.73
C ARG A 237 -1.97 -6.17 12.48
N ASN A 238 -2.24 -5.09 11.78
CA ASN A 238 -1.43 -4.67 10.63
C ASN A 238 -0.04 -4.21 11.09
N ASP A 239 0.11 -3.55 12.23
CA ASP A 239 1.42 -3.18 12.76
C ASP A 239 2.28 -4.41 13.11
N HIS A 240 1.66 -5.49 13.63
CA HIS A 240 2.35 -6.77 13.86
C HIS A 240 2.84 -7.46 12.58
N LEU A 241 2.38 -7.03 11.40
CA LEU A 241 2.86 -7.50 10.10
C LEU A 241 4.00 -6.64 9.54
N MET A 242 4.71 -5.86 10.37
CA MET A 242 5.84 -5.04 9.92
C MET A 242 6.91 -5.83 9.15
N TRP A 243 7.10 -7.11 9.48
CA TRP A 243 7.98 -8.02 8.74
C TRP A 243 7.55 -8.24 7.28
N LEU A 244 6.27 -8.08 6.97
CA LEU A 244 5.75 -8.21 5.60
C LEU A 244 5.94 -6.89 4.82
N TRP A 245 5.69 -5.77 5.50
CA TRP A 245 5.73 -4.44 4.88
C TRP A 245 7.14 -4.02 4.51
N ARG A 246 8.13 -4.34 5.36
CA ARG A 246 9.54 -4.03 5.13
C ARG A 246 10.11 -4.72 3.88
N GLU A 247 9.59 -5.91 3.59
CA GLU A 247 10.04 -6.82 2.53
C GLU A 247 9.19 -6.67 1.26
N SER A 248 8.18 -5.80 1.30
CA SER A 248 7.37 -5.43 0.13
C SER A 248 7.97 -4.19 -0.52
N THR A 249 7.93 -4.12 -1.85
CA THR A 249 8.27 -2.90 -2.61
C THR A 249 7.03 -2.16 -3.12
N ALA A 250 5.83 -2.74 -2.96
CA ALA A 250 4.54 -2.07 -3.15
C ALA A 250 3.43 -2.70 -2.30
N LEU A 251 2.34 -1.96 -2.06
CA LEU A 251 1.15 -2.48 -1.36
C LEU A 251 -0.06 -2.58 -2.30
N TYR A 252 -0.86 -3.63 -2.11
CA TYR A 252 -1.98 -3.99 -2.99
C TYR A 252 -3.30 -4.21 -2.22
N PRO A 253 -3.82 -3.19 -1.51
CA PRO A 253 -5.08 -3.30 -0.81
C PRO A 253 -6.23 -3.48 -1.80
N SER A 254 -7.23 -4.29 -1.45
CA SER A 254 -8.45 -4.46 -2.27
C SER A 254 -9.57 -3.54 -1.77
N VAL A 255 -10.28 -2.87 -2.67
CA VAL A 255 -11.46 -2.03 -2.38
C VAL A 255 -12.68 -2.45 -3.21
N TYR A 256 -12.78 -3.74 -3.54
CA TYR A 256 -13.88 -4.27 -4.32
C TYR A 256 -15.22 -3.94 -3.68
N LEU A 257 -16.12 -3.33 -4.45
CA LEU A 257 -17.44 -2.94 -3.97
C LEU A 257 -18.42 -4.09 -4.17
N ASP A 258 -19.00 -4.57 -3.08
CA ASP A 258 -20.19 -5.42 -3.17
C ASP A 258 -21.37 -4.64 -3.78
N TYR A 259 -22.29 -5.35 -4.44
CA TYR A 259 -23.42 -4.72 -5.11
C TYR A 259 -24.31 -3.89 -4.16
N GLU A 260 -24.37 -4.26 -2.87
CA GLU A 260 -25.11 -3.54 -1.83
C GLU A 260 -24.60 -2.11 -1.60
N LEU A 261 -23.35 -1.82 -1.97
CA LEU A 261 -22.77 -0.49 -1.88
C LEU A 261 -23.09 0.36 -3.12
N LYS A 262 -23.73 -0.18 -4.17
CA LYS A 262 -24.00 0.56 -5.41
C LYS A 262 -24.65 1.91 -5.15
N SER A 263 -23.93 2.97 -5.53
CA SER A 263 -24.33 4.37 -5.39
C SER A 263 -24.73 4.77 -3.95
N SER A 264 -24.16 4.09 -2.94
CA SER A 264 -24.43 4.34 -1.53
C SER A 264 -23.50 5.42 -0.96
N ALA A 265 -23.99 6.19 0.01
CA ALA A 265 -23.14 7.08 0.81
C ALA A 265 -22.07 6.31 1.62
N ASN A 266 -22.25 5.00 1.80
CA ASN A 266 -21.28 4.14 2.48
C ASN A 266 -20.13 3.69 1.57
N THR A 267 -20.22 3.86 0.25
CA THR A 267 -19.15 3.49 -0.70
C THR A 267 -17.87 4.23 -0.39
N VAL A 268 -17.93 5.56 -0.34
CA VAL A 268 -16.74 6.37 -0.08
C VAL A 268 -16.15 6.06 1.28
N LYS A 269 -16.98 5.85 2.31
CA LYS A 269 -16.52 5.45 3.65
C LYS A 269 -15.75 4.13 3.62
N PHE A 270 -16.27 3.13 2.90
CA PHE A 270 -15.62 1.83 2.77
C PHE A 270 -14.25 1.94 2.07
N VAL A 271 -14.19 2.66 0.93
CA VAL A 271 -12.94 2.80 0.18
C VAL A 271 -11.95 3.69 0.92
N HIS A 272 -12.39 4.84 1.42
CA HIS A 272 -11.57 5.86 2.08
C HIS A 272 -10.69 5.25 3.15
N TYR A 273 -11.28 4.51 4.10
CA TYR A 273 -10.53 3.94 5.22
C TYR A 273 -9.62 2.78 4.84
N ARG A 274 -9.93 2.04 3.78
CA ARG A 274 -9.05 0.98 3.24
C ARG A 274 -7.81 1.58 2.60
N VAL A 275 -7.98 2.63 1.80
CA VAL A 275 -6.86 3.36 1.20
C VAL A 275 -6.08 4.12 2.28
N LYS A 276 -6.75 4.75 3.25
CA LYS A 276 -6.12 5.44 4.38
C LYS A 276 -5.21 4.50 5.18
N GLU A 277 -5.68 3.28 5.49
CA GLU A 277 -4.85 2.29 6.19
C GLU A 277 -3.67 1.82 5.34
N ALA A 278 -3.85 1.60 4.03
CA ALA A 278 -2.75 1.26 3.15
C ALA A 278 -1.70 2.37 3.05
N MET A 279 -2.13 3.63 2.97
CA MET A 279 -1.23 4.79 2.97
C MET A 279 -0.50 4.96 4.31
N ARG A 280 -1.18 4.65 5.44
CA ARG A 280 -0.54 4.62 6.77
C ARG A 280 0.54 3.55 6.83
N ILE A 281 0.24 2.31 6.43
CA ILE A 281 1.23 1.22 6.41
C ILE A 281 2.38 1.55 5.46
N ALA A 282 2.10 2.08 4.27
CA ALA A 282 3.12 2.48 3.31
C ALA A 282 4.09 3.53 3.87
N SER A 283 3.60 4.45 4.72
CA SER A 283 4.43 5.51 5.28
C SER A 283 5.33 5.03 6.42
N ILE A 284 4.97 3.93 7.11
CA ILE A 284 5.75 3.37 8.22
C ILE A 284 6.54 2.11 7.85
N ALA A 285 6.27 1.50 6.70
CA ALA A 285 6.89 0.25 6.25
C ALA A 285 8.42 0.34 6.18
N ARG A 286 8.94 1.48 5.69
CA ARG A 286 10.38 1.75 5.54
C ARG A 286 10.75 3.13 6.08
N THR A 287 12.03 3.38 6.32
CA THR A 287 12.52 4.67 6.83
C THR A 287 12.83 5.69 5.73
N ASP A 288 13.18 5.23 4.53
CA ASP A 288 13.71 6.02 3.42
C ASP A 288 12.63 6.67 2.54
N PHE A 289 11.58 5.94 2.17
CA PHE A 289 10.47 6.45 1.39
C PHE A 289 9.15 5.75 1.73
N THR A 290 8.03 6.38 1.35
CA THR A 290 6.69 5.79 1.41
C THR A 290 6.52 4.81 0.25
N LEU A 291 6.19 3.55 0.56
CA LEU A 291 5.94 2.53 -0.46
C LEU A 291 4.84 2.97 -1.43
N PRO A 292 4.97 2.68 -2.73
CA PRO A 292 3.89 2.94 -3.67
C PRO A 292 2.70 2.01 -3.38
N VAL A 293 1.50 2.60 -3.33
CA VAL A 293 0.24 1.86 -3.14
C VAL A 293 -0.50 1.77 -4.46
N PHE A 294 -0.85 0.55 -4.87
CA PHE A 294 -1.68 0.26 -6.04
C PHE A 294 -2.96 -0.43 -5.60
N VAL A 295 -4.04 0.33 -5.57
CA VAL A 295 -5.31 -0.13 -5.01
C VAL A 295 -5.99 -1.07 -6.00
N TYR A 296 -6.26 -2.30 -5.59
CA TYR A 296 -7.04 -3.25 -6.39
C TYR A 296 -8.52 -2.88 -6.34
N SER A 297 -9.09 -2.56 -7.50
CA SER A 297 -10.51 -2.27 -7.71
C SER A 297 -11.06 -3.13 -8.85
N ARG A 298 -12.39 -3.12 -9.02
CA ARG A 298 -13.06 -3.76 -10.15
C ARG A 298 -13.85 -2.71 -10.91
N PRO A 299 -13.89 -2.74 -12.25
CA PRO A 299 -14.80 -1.90 -13.03
C PRO A 299 -16.28 -2.32 -12.91
N PHE A 300 -16.56 -3.42 -12.20
CA PHE A 300 -17.89 -3.99 -11.99
C PHE A 300 -18.04 -4.34 -10.50
N TYR A 301 -19.25 -4.26 -9.94
CA TYR A 301 -19.50 -4.68 -8.56
C TYR A 301 -19.12 -6.15 -8.37
N ALA A 302 -18.48 -6.43 -7.23
CA ALA A 302 -17.96 -7.74 -6.87
C ALA A 302 -19.02 -8.83 -7.03
N TYR A 303 -18.59 -9.97 -7.58
CA TYR A 303 -19.45 -11.14 -7.85
C TYR A 303 -20.64 -10.89 -8.78
N THR A 304 -20.66 -9.76 -9.50
CA THR A 304 -21.68 -9.46 -10.52
C THR A 304 -21.03 -9.08 -11.86
N PHE A 305 -21.87 -8.96 -12.89
CA PHE A 305 -21.50 -8.35 -14.16
C PHE A 305 -22.19 -6.98 -14.36
N THR A 306 -22.45 -6.27 -13.26
CA THR A 306 -22.97 -4.89 -13.30
C THR A 306 -21.82 -3.89 -13.16
N VAL A 307 -21.70 -2.97 -14.11
CA VAL A 307 -20.67 -1.92 -14.13
C VAL A 307 -20.81 -0.97 -12.94
N LEU A 308 -19.69 -0.41 -12.47
CA LEU A 308 -19.74 0.66 -11.46
C LEU A 308 -20.42 1.92 -12.02
N SER A 309 -21.15 2.63 -11.16
CA SER A 309 -21.72 3.93 -11.52
C SER A 309 -20.61 4.99 -11.60
N GLU A 310 -20.88 6.13 -12.23
CA GLU A 310 -19.92 7.25 -12.24
C GLU A 310 -19.58 7.72 -10.83
N SER A 311 -20.57 7.78 -9.93
CA SER A 311 -20.34 8.11 -8.52
C SER A 311 -19.39 7.12 -7.85
N ASP A 312 -19.51 5.82 -8.16
CA ASP A 312 -18.65 4.81 -7.53
C ASP A 312 -17.28 4.72 -8.20
N LEU A 313 -17.13 5.14 -9.46
CA LEU A 313 -15.81 5.42 -10.05
C LEU A 313 -15.11 6.56 -9.31
N VAL A 314 -15.85 7.61 -8.93
CA VAL A 314 -15.34 8.69 -8.09
C VAL A 314 -14.91 8.18 -6.71
N HIS A 315 -15.78 7.42 -6.05
CA HIS A 315 -15.51 6.91 -4.72
C HIS A 315 -14.47 5.79 -4.67
N THR A 316 -14.06 5.22 -5.81
CA THR A 316 -13.00 4.19 -5.89
C THR A 316 -11.70 4.76 -6.45
N ILE A 317 -11.67 5.06 -7.75
CA ILE A 317 -10.47 5.54 -8.45
C ILE A 317 -10.12 6.96 -8.01
N GLY A 318 -11.12 7.84 -7.94
CA GLY A 318 -10.93 9.23 -7.51
C GLY A 318 -10.42 9.34 -6.08
N GLU A 319 -11.03 8.58 -5.17
CA GLU A 319 -10.62 8.56 -3.76
C GLU A 319 -9.18 8.07 -3.59
N SER A 320 -8.80 7.02 -4.33
CA SER A 320 -7.43 6.49 -4.35
C SER A 320 -6.42 7.55 -4.83
N ALA A 321 -6.73 8.27 -5.91
CA ALA A 321 -5.86 9.32 -6.42
C ALA A 321 -5.73 10.49 -5.45
N ALA A 322 -6.83 10.92 -4.84
CA ALA A 322 -6.85 12.05 -3.91
C ALA A 322 -6.06 11.77 -2.62
N LEU A 323 -6.09 10.53 -2.12
CA LEU A 323 -5.32 10.09 -0.95
C LEU A 323 -3.84 9.82 -1.26
N GLY A 324 -3.40 10.00 -2.50
CA GLY A 324 -2.01 9.87 -2.89
C GLY A 324 -1.55 8.45 -3.21
N ALA A 325 -2.46 7.53 -3.56
CA ALA A 325 -2.06 6.24 -4.13
C ALA A 325 -1.27 6.47 -5.43
N SER A 326 -0.38 5.54 -5.77
CA SER A 326 0.41 5.59 -7.00
C SER A 326 -0.39 5.11 -8.23
N GLY A 327 -1.46 4.34 -7.98
CA GLY A 327 -2.38 3.92 -9.03
C GLY A 327 -3.50 3.02 -8.53
N VAL A 328 -4.31 2.57 -9.48
CA VAL A 328 -5.36 1.55 -9.29
C VAL A 328 -5.15 0.41 -10.26
N VAL A 329 -5.32 -0.82 -9.79
CA VAL A 329 -5.37 -2.01 -10.63
C VAL A 329 -6.83 -2.41 -10.81
N LEU A 330 -7.33 -2.32 -12.05
CA LEU A 330 -8.66 -2.77 -12.44
C LEU A 330 -8.60 -4.26 -12.77
N TRP A 331 -8.94 -5.08 -11.78
CA TRP A 331 -8.97 -6.53 -11.93
C TRP A 331 -10.31 -7.01 -12.52
N GLY A 332 -10.23 -8.02 -13.37
CA GLY A 332 -11.40 -8.69 -13.95
C GLY A 332 -11.20 -10.19 -14.07
N SER A 333 -12.27 -10.96 -13.86
CA SER A 333 -12.24 -12.39 -14.08
C SER A 333 -12.40 -12.74 -15.56
N SER A 334 -12.24 -14.02 -15.89
CA SER A 334 -12.53 -14.57 -17.23
C SER A 334 -13.95 -14.29 -17.73
N GLU A 335 -14.87 -13.90 -16.83
CA GLU A 335 -16.23 -13.49 -17.18
C GLU A 335 -16.24 -12.35 -18.21
N TYR A 336 -15.26 -11.44 -18.15
CA TYR A 336 -15.22 -10.25 -19.03
C TYR A 336 -15.08 -10.63 -20.51
N ALA A 337 -14.47 -11.78 -20.78
CA ALA A 337 -14.26 -12.30 -22.12
C ALA A 337 -14.95 -13.65 -22.37
N ARG A 338 -15.98 -13.99 -21.58
CA ARG A 338 -16.69 -15.28 -21.70
C ARG A 338 -17.54 -15.38 -22.97
N THR A 339 -18.20 -14.29 -23.36
CA THR A 339 -19.09 -14.25 -24.53
C THR A 339 -18.88 -12.96 -25.31
N GLN A 340 -19.30 -12.94 -26.58
CA GLN A 340 -19.30 -11.72 -27.39
C GLN A 340 -20.10 -10.58 -26.72
N ARG A 341 -21.25 -10.91 -26.10
CA ARG A 341 -22.07 -9.93 -25.37
C ARG A 341 -21.33 -9.33 -24.18
N ASN A 342 -20.60 -10.15 -23.43
CA ASN A 342 -19.79 -9.66 -22.31
C ASN A 342 -18.69 -8.72 -22.81
N CYS A 343 -17.96 -9.11 -23.86
CA CYS A 343 -16.94 -8.26 -24.48
C CYS A 343 -17.51 -6.92 -24.97
N LEU A 344 -18.66 -6.92 -25.64
CA LEU A 344 -19.33 -5.69 -26.09
C LEU A 344 -19.77 -4.81 -24.90
N THR A 345 -20.17 -5.42 -23.79
CA THR A 345 -20.54 -4.70 -22.56
C THR A 345 -19.32 -4.04 -21.93
N VAL A 346 -18.21 -4.78 -21.80
CA VAL A 346 -16.93 -4.27 -21.30
C VAL A 346 -16.42 -3.14 -22.20
N LYS A 347 -16.43 -3.35 -23.52
CA LYS A 347 -16.07 -2.34 -24.51
C LYS A 347 -16.90 -1.07 -24.36
N LYS A 348 -18.23 -1.19 -24.32
CA LYS A 348 -19.13 -0.04 -24.17
C LYS A 348 -18.86 0.74 -22.89
N TYR A 349 -18.50 0.06 -21.80
CA TYR A 349 -18.20 0.72 -20.53
C TYR A 349 -16.85 1.43 -20.55
N ILE A 350 -15.80 0.80 -21.10
CA ILE A 350 -14.49 1.41 -21.34
C ILE A 350 -14.62 2.62 -22.26
N ASP A 351 -15.31 2.46 -23.39
CA ASP A 351 -15.56 3.53 -24.39
C ASP A 351 -16.44 4.67 -23.85
N GLY A 352 -17.07 4.48 -22.70
CA GLY A 352 -17.98 5.41 -22.06
C GLY A 352 -17.49 5.84 -20.67
N PRO A 353 -18.30 5.66 -19.60
CA PRO A 353 -18.01 6.25 -18.29
C PRO A 353 -16.64 5.92 -17.71
N LEU A 354 -16.16 4.67 -17.85
CA LEU A 354 -14.89 4.25 -17.26
C LEU A 354 -13.72 4.98 -17.90
N GLY A 355 -13.59 4.91 -19.22
CA GLY A 355 -12.46 5.51 -19.92
C GLY A 355 -12.44 7.03 -19.79
N HIS A 356 -13.61 7.68 -19.90
CA HIS A 356 -13.74 9.12 -19.67
C HIS A 356 -13.29 9.52 -18.26
N TYR A 357 -13.67 8.76 -17.25
CA TYR A 357 -13.28 9.04 -15.88
C TYR A 357 -11.78 8.83 -15.63
N VAL A 358 -11.20 7.75 -16.18
CA VAL A 358 -9.76 7.49 -16.06
C VAL A 358 -8.94 8.65 -16.63
N ILE A 359 -9.27 9.13 -17.83
CA ILE A 359 -8.58 10.27 -18.44
C ILE A 359 -8.69 11.53 -17.57
N ASN A 360 -9.88 11.78 -17.02
CA ASN A 360 -10.11 12.94 -16.17
C ASN A 360 -9.16 12.92 -14.97
N VAL A 361 -9.17 11.84 -14.19
CA VAL A 361 -8.38 11.74 -12.96
C VAL A 361 -6.87 11.68 -13.22
N THR A 362 -6.41 10.94 -14.24
CA THR A 362 -4.97 10.84 -14.57
C THR A 362 -4.43 12.17 -15.08
N SER A 363 -5.20 12.88 -15.90
CA SER A 363 -4.83 14.21 -16.42
C SER A 363 -4.82 15.25 -15.31
N ALA A 364 -5.83 15.24 -14.42
CA ALA A 364 -5.88 16.14 -13.28
C ALA A 364 -4.70 15.92 -12.32
N ALA A 365 -4.36 14.66 -12.02
CA ALA A 365 -3.19 14.34 -11.20
C ALA A 365 -1.88 14.84 -11.84
N LYS A 366 -1.70 14.64 -13.15
CA LYS A 366 -0.55 15.13 -13.91
C LYS A 366 -0.45 16.66 -13.90
N LEU A 367 -1.58 17.34 -14.10
CA LEU A 367 -1.66 18.80 -14.08
C LEU A 367 -1.36 19.36 -12.69
N CYS A 368 -1.91 18.75 -11.64
CA CYS A 368 -1.62 19.14 -10.26
C CYS A 368 -0.13 18.96 -9.91
N SER A 369 0.46 17.80 -10.26
CA SER A 369 1.90 17.55 -10.09
C SER A 369 2.75 18.60 -10.82
N LYS A 370 2.38 18.97 -12.05
CA LYS A 370 3.09 20.00 -12.81
C LYS A 370 2.94 21.40 -12.19
N ALA A 371 1.73 21.79 -11.82
CA ALA A 371 1.40 23.15 -11.40
C ALA A 371 1.85 23.42 -9.95
N LEU A 372 1.59 22.49 -9.04
CA LEU A 372 1.90 22.64 -7.62
C LEU A 372 3.25 22.05 -7.24
N CYS A 373 3.59 20.87 -7.76
CA CYS A 373 4.73 20.08 -7.26
C CYS A 373 5.92 20.05 -8.23
N LYS A 374 6.00 21.00 -9.16
CA LYS A 374 7.09 21.16 -10.16
C LYS A 374 7.41 19.89 -10.98
N LYS A 375 6.46 18.96 -11.12
CA LYS A 375 6.64 17.60 -11.68
C LYS A 375 7.54 16.66 -10.84
N ASN A 376 7.95 17.10 -9.67
CA ASN A 376 8.88 16.46 -8.75
C ASN A 376 8.17 15.90 -7.51
N GLY A 377 6.85 15.88 -7.52
CA GLY A 377 6.01 15.27 -6.49
C GLY A 377 4.61 15.00 -7.00
N LYS A 378 3.82 14.33 -6.18
CA LYS A 378 2.38 14.09 -6.40
C LYS A 378 1.54 14.93 -5.45
N CYS A 379 0.35 15.30 -5.89
CA CYS A 379 -0.61 15.99 -5.05
C CYS A 379 -1.33 14.99 -4.13
N VAL A 380 -1.46 15.34 -2.86
CA VAL A 380 -2.17 14.57 -1.83
C VAL A 380 -3.15 15.51 -1.12
N ARG A 381 -4.37 15.03 -0.86
CA ARG A 381 -5.42 15.78 -0.18
C ARG A 381 -4.90 16.28 1.18
N LYS A 382 -5.07 17.57 1.48
CA LYS A 382 -4.57 18.16 2.74
C LYS A 382 -5.31 17.65 3.97
N SER A 383 -6.64 17.66 3.91
CA SER A 383 -7.50 17.14 4.97
C SER A 383 -8.07 15.82 4.50
N LEU A 384 -7.65 14.71 5.13
CA LEU A 384 -8.06 13.37 4.72
C LEU A 384 -9.59 13.23 4.71
N ASP A 385 -10.29 13.87 5.64
CA ASP A 385 -11.74 13.78 5.79
C ASP A 385 -12.52 14.76 4.88
N SER A 386 -11.83 15.55 4.05
CA SER A 386 -12.47 16.43 3.08
C SER A 386 -12.91 15.69 1.80
N GLY A 387 -13.98 16.16 1.14
CA GLY A 387 -14.48 15.60 -0.12
C GLY A 387 -13.73 16.09 -1.39
N ALA A 388 -12.45 16.44 -1.28
CA ALA A 388 -11.69 17.00 -2.40
C ALA A 388 -11.14 15.90 -3.33
N TYR A 389 -11.37 16.04 -4.64
CA TYR A 389 -10.88 15.12 -5.66
C TYR A 389 -10.02 15.82 -6.71
N LEU A 390 -9.12 15.06 -7.35
CA LEU A 390 -8.35 15.52 -8.49
C LEU A 390 -9.15 15.30 -9.77
N HIS A 391 -9.94 16.29 -10.17
CA HIS A 391 -10.69 16.29 -11.43
C HIS A 391 -10.36 17.50 -12.30
N LEU A 392 -10.48 17.32 -13.61
CA LEU A 392 -10.44 18.42 -14.57
C LEU A 392 -11.67 19.31 -14.39
N ASN A 393 -11.46 20.63 -14.38
CA ASN A 393 -12.56 21.59 -14.34
C ASN A 393 -13.33 21.55 -15.69
N PRO A 394 -14.60 21.11 -15.71
CA PRO A 394 -15.35 20.92 -16.96
C PRO A 394 -15.64 22.23 -17.71
N ARG A 395 -15.45 23.39 -17.06
CA ARG A 395 -15.61 24.70 -17.71
C ARG A 395 -14.43 25.05 -18.63
N PHE A 396 -13.24 24.54 -18.34
CA PHE A 396 -12.00 24.91 -19.04
C PHE A 396 -11.30 23.74 -19.72
N PHE A 397 -11.69 22.52 -19.36
CA PHE A 397 -11.17 21.30 -19.96
C PHE A 397 -12.27 20.54 -20.68
N HIS A 398 -11.94 20.08 -21.88
CA HIS A 398 -12.80 19.22 -22.68
C HIS A 398 -12.04 17.97 -23.08
N ILE A 399 -12.61 16.82 -22.70
CA ILE A 399 -12.14 15.50 -23.10
C ILE A 399 -12.85 15.16 -24.41
N ARG A 400 -12.12 15.20 -25.54
CA ARG A 400 -12.68 14.90 -26.86
C ARG A 400 -12.11 13.60 -27.40
N ARG A 401 -12.97 12.79 -27.99
CA ARG A 401 -12.56 11.64 -28.78
C ARG A 401 -12.13 12.12 -30.16
N ASN A 402 -10.88 11.88 -30.52
CA ASN A 402 -10.35 12.12 -31.85
C ASN A 402 -10.21 10.78 -32.59
N LEU A 403 -10.46 10.78 -33.89
CA LEU A 403 -10.11 9.66 -34.78
C LEU A 403 -8.72 9.95 -35.34
N GLY A 404 -7.69 9.33 -34.77
CA GLY A 404 -6.32 9.46 -35.26
C GLY A 404 -5.98 8.35 -36.27
N PRO A 405 -4.87 8.50 -37.02
CA PRO A 405 -4.40 7.48 -37.96
C PRO A 405 -4.00 6.14 -37.31
N ARG A 406 -3.87 6.11 -35.97
CA ARG A 406 -3.59 4.90 -35.16
C ARG A 406 -4.81 4.35 -34.41
N GLY A 407 -6.01 4.87 -34.70
CA GLY A 407 -7.25 4.54 -34.00
C GLY A 407 -7.83 5.72 -33.20
N PRO A 408 -8.94 5.50 -32.48
CA PRO A 408 -9.52 6.49 -31.59
C PRO A 408 -8.50 6.89 -30.52
N CYS A 409 -8.42 8.17 -30.16
CA CYS A 409 -7.59 8.63 -29.05
C CYS A 409 -8.36 9.75 -28.33
N PHE A 410 -8.31 9.79 -27.01
CA PHE A 410 -8.87 10.93 -26.30
C PHE A 410 -7.80 12.00 -26.11
N HIS A 411 -8.18 13.20 -26.50
CA HIS A 411 -7.37 14.39 -26.32
C HIS A 411 -8.03 15.28 -25.26
N VAL A 412 -7.26 15.59 -24.22
CA VAL A 412 -7.65 16.60 -23.24
C VAL A 412 -7.19 17.96 -23.77
N SER A 413 -8.17 18.80 -24.12
CA SER A 413 -7.95 20.21 -24.49
C SER A 413 -8.33 21.12 -23.33
N GLY A 414 -7.60 22.21 -23.14
CA GLY A 414 -7.81 23.14 -22.05
C GLY A 414 -6.49 23.61 -21.42
N HIS A 415 -6.59 24.56 -20.50
CA HIS A 415 -5.44 25.04 -19.73
C HIS A 415 -5.88 25.35 -18.30
N LEU A 416 -4.97 25.17 -17.34
CA LEU A 416 -5.21 25.60 -15.97
C LEU A 416 -5.21 27.12 -15.93
N ASN A 417 -6.24 27.71 -15.33
CA ASN A 417 -6.24 29.13 -15.01
C ASN A 417 -5.78 29.35 -13.54
N ASN A 418 -5.62 30.63 -13.16
CA ASN A 418 -5.18 30.97 -11.81
C ASN A 418 -6.15 30.51 -10.71
N HIS A 419 -7.47 30.51 -10.97
CA HIS A 419 -8.46 30.03 -10.01
C HIS A 419 -8.33 28.52 -9.79
N ASP A 420 -8.11 27.73 -10.85
CA ASP A 420 -7.88 26.28 -10.73
C ASP A 420 -6.63 26.00 -9.89
N ILE A 421 -5.54 26.74 -10.11
CA ILE A 421 -4.29 26.58 -9.34
C ILE A 421 -4.50 26.96 -7.87
N LEU A 422 -5.22 28.04 -7.59
CA LEU A 422 -5.55 28.45 -6.22
C LEU A 422 -6.44 27.43 -5.51
N ASP A 423 -7.43 26.87 -6.20
CA ASP A 423 -8.30 25.82 -5.67
C ASP A 423 -7.51 24.53 -5.37
N MET A 424 -6.63 24.11 -6.30
CA MET A 424 -5.71 22.99 -6.08
C MET A 424 -4.81 23.27 -4.87
N LYS A 425 -4.23 24.48 -4.77
CA LYS A 425 -3.36 24.87 -3.64
C LYS A 425 -4.13 24.91 -2.31
N HIS A 426 -5.42 25.19 -2.31
CA HIS A 426 -6.25 25.13 -1.11
C HIS A 426 -6.49 23.69 -0.66
N LYS A 427 -6.85 22.80 -1.59
CA LYS A 427 -7.30 21.43 -1.32
C LYS A 427 -6.18 20.39 -1.20
N PHE A 428 -5.04 20.61 -1.87
CA PHE A 428 -3.95 19.64 -2.01
C PHE A 428 -2.59 20.20 -1.55
N THR A 429 -1.75 19.31 -1.05
CA THR A 429 -0.33 19.55 -0.76
C THR A 429 0.54 18.61 -1.61
N CYS A 430 1.84 18.87 -1.66
CA CYS A 430 2.78 18.02 -2.38
C CYS A 430 3.41 16.97 -1.46
N GLN A 431 3.42 15.72 -1.92
CA GLN A 431 4.34 14.70 -1.45
C GLN A 431 5.45 14.54 -2.49
N CYS A 432 6.66 14.98 -2.16
CA CYS A 432 7.78 14.99 -3.09
C CYS A 432 8.30 13.59 -3.39
N TYR A 433 8.79 13.40 -4.61
CA TYR A 433 9.50 12.20 -4.98
C TYR A 433 10.89 12.18 -4.34
N GLN A 434 11.45 10.98 -4.17
CA GLN A 434 12.83 10.81 -3.69
C GLN A 434 13.79 11.71 -4.48
N GLY A 435 14.69 12.39 -3.77
CA GLY A 435 15.61 13.37 -4.34
C GLY A 435 15.05 14.78 -4.46
N TRP A 436 13.82 15.05 -4.00
CA TRP A 436 13.20 16.38 -4.04
C TRP A 436 12.60 16.80 -2.70
N THR A 437 12.77 18.06 -2.33
CA THR A 437 12.30 18.66 -1.07
C THR A 437 11.68 20.03 -1.32
N GLY A 438 11.13 20.65 -0.26
CA GLY A 438 10.39 21.89 -0.33
C GLY A 438 8.88 21.67 -0.31
N VAL A 439 8.13 22.72 -0.04
CA VAL A 439 6.66 22.68 0.05
C VAL A 439 6.04 22.33 -1.30
N TYR A 440 6.74 22.65 -2.40
CA TYR A 440 6.32 22.47 -3.78
C TYR A 440 7.27 21.56 -4.58
N CYS A 441 8.15 20.82 -3.89
CA CYS A 441 9.15 19.94 -4.50
C CYS A 441 10.10 20.68 -5.47
N GLU A 442 10.42 21.91 -5.12
CA GLU A 442 11.20 22.85 -5.94
C GLU A 442 12.72 22.73 -5.71
N MET A 443 13.15 22.08 -4.64
CA MET A 443 14.57 21.93 -4.29
C MET A 443 15.04 20.49 -4.49
N PRO A 444 16.16 20.24 -5.21
CA PRO A 444 16.79 18.93 -5.19
C PRO A 444 17.34 18.65 -3.78
N GLN A 445 17.16 17.43 -3.30
CA GLN A 445 17.73 17.00 -2.03
C GLN A 445 19.23 16.81 -2.22
N MET A 446 20.04 17.57 -1.46
CA MET A 446 21.47 17.32 -1.44
C MET A 446 21.74 15.92 -0.87
N PRO A 447 22.67 15.15 -1.45
CA PRO A 447 23.13 13.91 -0.84
C PRO A 447 23.55 14.19 0.61
N PRO A 448 23.34 13.26 1.55
CA PRO A 448 23.95 13.39 2.86
C PRO A 448 25.45 13.63 2.65
N LEU A 449 26.00 14.68 3.27
CA LEU A 449 27.45 14.85 3.32
C LEU A 449 28.04 13.51 3.81
N PRO A 450 29.10 12.98 3.16
CA PRO A 450 29.78 11.83 3.70
C PRO A 450 30.12 12.14 5.16
N PRO A 451 30.02 11.16 6.09
CA PRO A 451 30.44 11.41 7.45
C PRO A 451 31.86 11.99 7.36
N MET A 452 32.03 13.24 7.80
CA MET A 452 33.35 13.83 7.90
C MET A 452 34.17 12.80 8.66
N SER A 453 35.22 12.30 8.02
CA SER A 453 36.28 11.62 8.74
C SER A 453 36.65 12.57 9.86
N ARG A 454 36.31 12.21 11.11
CA ARG A 454 36.86 12.91 12.25
C ARG A 454 38.37 12.92 12.02
N PRO A 455 39.04 14.08 12.07
CA PRO A 455 40.48 14.08 12.16
C PRO A 455 40.83 13.13 13.29
N ARG A 456 41.80 12.25 13.05
CA ARG A 456 42.38 11.43 14.09
C ARG A 456 43.16 12.41 14.97
N ASP A 457 42.46 13.15 15.82
CA ASP A 457 43.04 14.04 16.81
C ASP A 457 43.71 13.15 17.85
N ASN A 458 44.98 12.83 17.60
CA ASN A 458 45.93 12.49 18.64
C ASN A 458 46.18 13.74 19.50
N SER A 459 45.14 14.22 20.19
CA SER A 459 45.30 15.27 21.20
C SER A 459 44.96 14.69 22.56
N LEU A 460 45.98 14.66 23.43
CA LEU A 460 45.92 14.31 24.85
C LEU A 460 44.76 15.03 25.59
N LEU A 461 44.30 16.16 25.06
CA LEU A 461 43.19 16.98 25.56
C LEU A 461 41.81 16.31 25.40
N GLY A 462 41.60 15.52 24.34
CA GLY A 462 40.34 14.82 24.10
C GLY A 462 40.10 13.71 25.14
N ASP A 463 41.14 12.95 25.47
CA ASP A 463 41.07 11.90 26.48
C ASP A 463 40.88 12.49 27.89
N ILE A 464 41.52 13.63 28.20
CA ILE A 464 41.32 14.35 29.47
C ILE A 464 39.87 14.83 29.61
N LEU A 465 39.26 15.35 28.55
CA LEU A 465 37.85 15.80 28.56
C LEU A 465 36.86 14.64 28.71
N VAL A 466 37.14 13.48 28.11
CA VAL A 466 36.33 12.26 28.28
C VAL A 466 36.45 11.71 29.71
N ILE A 467 37.66 11.69 30.28
CA ILE A 467 37.91 11.28 31.67
C ILE A 467 37.21 12.23 32.65
N LEU A 468 37.29 13.55 32.43
CA LEU A 468 36.57 14.55 33.25
C LEU A 468 35.05 14.40 33.14
N SER A 469 34.51 14.13 31.95
CA SER A 469 33.08 13.87 31.70
C SER A 469 32.58 12.61 32.41
N LEU A 470 33.38 11.53 32.40
CA LEU A 470 33.07 10.29 33.10
C LEU A 470 33.11 10.46 34.62
N HIS A 471 34.10 11.20 35.15
CA HIS A 471 34.17 11.50 36.58
C HIS A 471 33.04 12.43 37.03
N PHE A 472 32.65 13.41 36.23
CA PHE A 472 31.51 14.29 36.54
C PHE A 472 30.18 13.51 36.57
N SER A 473 29.98 12.62 35.59
CA SER A 473 28.79 11.75 35.55
C SER A 473 28.74 10.79 36.75
N CYS A 474 29.89 10.24 37.14
CA CYS A 474 29.98 9.36 38.31
C CYS A 474 29.71 10.12 39.63
N LEU A 475 30.26 11.33 39.79
CA LEU A 475 30.00 12.20 40.94
C LEU A 475 28.53 12.60 41.03
N CYS A 476 27.86 12.90 39.90
CA CYS A 476 26.43 13.20 39.87
C CYS A 476 25.58 12.00 40.32
N VAL A 477 25.94 10.77 39.92
CA VAL A 477 25.24 9.55 40.34
C VAL A 477 25.47 9.27 41.83
N ILE A 478 26.69 9.46 42.34
CA ILE A 478 26.99 9.29 43.77
C ILE A 478 26.23 10.32 44.60
N MET A 479 26.21 11.58 44.17
CA MET A 479 25.43 12.65 44.82
C MET A 479 23.93 12.34 44.81
N PHE A 480 23.39 11.83 43.70
CA PHE A 480 21.99 11.44 43.59
C PHE A 480 21.64 10.27 44.50
N LEU A 481 22.48 9.24 44.55
CA LEU A 481 22.30 8.10 45.46
C LEU A 481 22.42 8.50 46.93
N GLY A 482 23.36 9.39 47.27
CA GLY A 482 23.48 9.97 48.60
C GLY A 482 22.25 10.79 49.00
N LEU A 483 21.71 11.61 48.09
CA LEU A 483 20.49 12.37 48.32
C LEU A 483 19.28 11.44 48.52
N CYS A 484 19.17 10.38 47.71
CA CYS A 484 18.13 9.36 47.86
C CYS A 484 18.21 8.62 49.22
N LEU A 485 19.42 8.33 49.71
CA LEU A 485 19.65 7.73 51.03
C LEU A 485 19.24 8.67 52.17
N ILE A 486 19.59 9.96 52.08
CA ILE A 486 19.20 10.97 53.06
C ILE A 486 17.68 11.14 53.10
N ILE A 487 17.03 11.19 51.93
CA ILE A 487 15.57 11.27 51.83
C ILE A 487 14.92 10.01 52.45
N LYS A 488 15.49 8.82 52.23
CA LYS A 488 14.98 7.59 52.81
C LYS A 488 15.14 7.53 54.34
N CYS A 489 16.23 8.11 54.88
CA CYS A 489 16.44 8.26 56.33
C CYS A 489 15.60 9.37 56.99
N LEU A 490 15.07 10.32 56.21
CA LEU A 490 14.16 11.36 56.71
C LEU A 490 12.67 10.93 56.65
N ILE A 491 12.36 9.85 55.93
CA ILE A 491 11.01 9.30 55.76
C ILE A 491 10.76 8.08 56.67
N LEU A 492 11.82 7.46 57.21
CA LEU A 492 11.78 6.54 58.36
C LEU A 492 11.96 7.32 59.65
#